data_AF-A0A355SUC0-F1
#
_entry.id   AF-A0A355SUC0-F1
#
_cell.length_a   1.000
_cell.length_b   1.000
_cell.length_c   1.000
_cell.angle_alpha   90.00
_cell.angle_beta   90.00
_cell.angle_gamma   90.00
#
_symmetry.space_group_name_H-M   'P 1'
#
loop_
_entity.id
_entity.type
_entity.pdbx_description
1 polymer ?
#
loop_
_entity_poly.entity_id
_entity_poly.type
_entity_poly.pdbx_seq_one_letter_code
_entity_poly.pdbx_strand_id
1 'polypeptide(L)' 'MFQQITILGPGLLGASLAMAVKQRGLATRVVTWSRRPESRAKCLDRTWCDAVHDT' A
#
# COMPACT_ATOMS: atom_id res chain seq x y z
N MET A 1 -2.89 6.92 16.15
CA MET A 1 -2.76 7.07 14.68
C MET A 1 -1.36 6.67 14.28
N PHE A 2 -1.18 5.85 13.24
CA PHE A 2 0.14 5.32 12.87
C PHE A 2 0.87 6.30 11.95
N GLN A 3 2.20 6.40 12.09
CA GLN A 3 2.99 7.19 11.15
C GLN A 3 3.07 6.52 9.78
N GLN A 4 3.28 5.20 9.77
CA GLN A 4 3.35 4.42 8.54
C GLN A 4 2.76 3.03 8.75
N ILE A 5 2.10 2.50 7.73
CA ILE A 5 1.79 1.09 7.59
C ILE A 5 2.46 0.57 6.32
N THR A 6 3.15 -0.57 6.42
CA THR A 6 3.77 -1.26 5.29
C THR A 6 3.03 -2.56 5.01
N ILE A 7 2.64 -2.78 3.75
CA ILE A 7 1.96 -4.00 3.30
C ILE A 7 2.90 -4.82 2.43
N LEU A 8 3.28 -5.99 2.94
CA LEU A 8 4.06 -6.98 2.22
C LEU A 8 3.12 -7.84 1.37
N GLY A 9 3.13 -7.67 0.05
CA GLY A 9 2.23 -8.34 -0.87
C GLY A 9 0.85 -7.68 -0.94
N PRO A 10 0.67 -6.59 -1.70
CA PRO A 10 -0.60 -5.91 -1.89
C PRO A 10 -1.52 -6.70 -2.85
N GLY A 11 -1.95 -7.89 -2.41
CA GLY A 11 -3.03 -8.65 -3.04
C GLY A 11 -4.41 -8.06 -2.69
N LEU A 12 -5.48 -8.84 -2.87
CA LEU A 12 -6.85 -8.37 -2.61
C LEU A 12 -7.02 -7.83 -1.17
N LEU A 13 -6.56 -8.59 -0.17
CA LEU A 13 -6.69 -8.21 1.24
C LEU A 13 -5.78 -7.05 1.62
N GLY A 14 -4.51 -7.11 1.23
CA GLY A 14 -3.54 -6.05 1.51
C GLY A 14 -3.97 -4.70 0.92
N ALA A 15 -4.38 -4.69 -0.36
CA ALA A 15 -4.87 -3.47 -1.00
C ALA A 15 -6.16 -2.95 -0.33
N SER A 16 -7.10 -3.83 0.00
CA SER A 16 -8.36 -3.45 0.69
C SER A 16 -8.09 -2.80 2.05
N LEU A 17 -7.14 -3.33 2.82
CA LEU A 17 -6.71 -2.75 4.08
C LEU A 17 -6.07 -1.37 3.88
N ALA A 18 -5.14 -1.24 2.94
CA ALA A 18 -4.49 0.05 2.62
C ALA A 18 -5.52 1.12 2.24
N MET A 19 -6.50 0.75 1.42
CA MET A 19 -7.60 1.65 1.04
C MET A 19 -8.38 2.12 2.26
N ALA A 20 -8.79 1.21 3.15
CA ALA A 20 -9.52 1.55 4.36
C ALA A 20 -8.68 2.42 5.31
N VAL A 21 -7.37 2.16 5.42
CA VAL A 21 -6.43 2.95 6.22
C VAL A 21 -6.39 4.40 5.74
N LYS A 22 -6.25 4.62 4.42
CA LYS A 22 -6.24 5.97 3.85
C LYS A 22 -7.59 6.66 3.98
N GLN A 23 -8.69 5.97 3.66
CA GLN A 23 -10.04 6.53 3.74
C GLN A 23 -10.40 6.97 5.17
N ARG A 24 -9.90 6.27 6.19
CA ARG A 24 -10.17 6.56 7.61
C ARG A 24 -9.09 7.39 8.29
N GLY A 25 -8.04 7.81 7.56
CA GLY A 25 -6.93 8.58 8.14
C GLY A 25 -6.17 7.83 9.24
N LEU A 26 -6.10 6.50 9.20
CA LEU A 26 -5.51 5.69 10.28
C LEU A 26 -3.97 5.72 10.26
N ALA A 27 -3.38 6.01 9.09
CA ALA A 27 -1.95 6.20 8.93
C ALA A 27 -1.65 7.42 8.05
N THR A 28 -0.57 8.14 8.39
CA THR A 28 -0.06 9.23 7.55
C THR A 28 0.43 8.70 6.22
N ARG A 29 1.12 7.54 6.25
CA ARG A 29 1.76 6.93 5.09
C ARG A 29 1.42 5.44 4.94
N VAL A 30 1.20 5.00 3.71
CA VAL A 30 0.99 3.61 3.30
C VAL A 30 2.03 3.24 2.27
N VAL A 31 2.86 2.25 2.62
CA VAL A 31 3.94 1.74 1.79
C VAL A 31 3.62 0.30 1.38
N THR A 32 3.93 -0.09 0.15
CA THR A 32 3.76 -1.48 -0.30
C THR A 32 5.06 -2.10 -0.79
N TRP A 33 5.20 -3.39 -0.58
CA TRP A 33 6.31 -4.19 -1.08
C TRP A 33 5.77 -5.33 -1.90
N SER A 34 6.33 -5.52 -3.09
CA SER A 34 6.00 -6.70 -3.90
C SER A 34 7.20 -7.14 -4.73
N ARG A 35 7.40 -8.46 -4.78
CA ARG A 35 8.41 -9.08 -5.66
C ARG A 35 8.02 -9.00 -7.14
N ARG A 36 6.73 -8.93 -7.46
CA ARG A 36 6.22 -8.93 -8.84
C ARG A 36 6.11 -7.50 -9.40
N PRO A 37 6.78 -7.17 -10.51
CA PRO A 37 6.74 -5.83 -11.10
C PRO A 37 5.32 -5.40 -11.48
N GLU A 38 4.48 -6.33 -11.94
CA GLU A 38 3.09 -6.03 -12.34
C GLU A 38 2.25 -5.59 -11.14
N SER A 39 2.48 -6.20 -9.98
CA SER A 39 1.83 -5.77 -8.73
C SER A 39 2.32 -4.40 -8.29
N ARG A 40 3.61 -4.09 -8.49
CA ARG A 40 4.17 -2.78 -8.14
C ARG A 40 3.58 -1.67 -9.00
N ALA A 41 3.54 -1.87 -10.32
CA ALA A 41 2.92 -0.93 -11.26
C ALA A 41 1.46 -0.64 -10.89
N LYS A 42 0.68 -1.69 -10.59
CA LYS A 42 -0.72 -1.55 -10.15
C LYS A 42 -0.89 -0.74 -8.86
N CYS A 43 0.11 -0.69 -7.98
CA CYS A 43 0.04 0.09 -6.74
C CYS A 43 0.47 1.55 -6.96
N LEU A 44 1.46 1.80 -7.82
CA LEU A 44 1.90 3.16 -8.16
C LEU A 44 0.77 4.01 -8.77
N ASP A 45 -0.15 3.38 -9.52
CA ASP A 45 -1.29 4.06 -10.13
C ASP A 45 -2.43 4.38 -9.14
N ARG A 46 -2.28 4.08 -7.85
CA ARG A 46 -3.36 4.19 -6.86
C ARG A 46 -3.07 5.27 -5.84
N THR A 47 -4.06 6.12 -5.60
CA THR A 47 -4.01 7.23 -4.65
C THR A 47 -3.84 6.81 -3.19
N TRP A 48 -4.07 5.54 -2.87
CA TRP A 48 -3.90 5.01 -1.52
C TRP A 48 -2.44 4.60 -1.20
N CYS A 49 -1.56 4.50 -2.21
CA CYS A 49 -0.19 4.04 -2.03
C CYS A 49 0.79 5.21 -2.15
N ASP A 50 1.52 5.50 -1.08
CA ASP A 50 2.49 6.62 -1.07
C ASP A 50 3.88 6.22 -1.58
N ALA A 51 4.22 4.93 -1.48
CA ALA A 51 5.45 4.37 -2.03
C ALA A 51 5.33 2.87 -2.27
N VAL A 52 6.04 2.41 -3.29
CA VAL A 52 6.18 1.01 -3.65
C VAL A 52 7.65 0.68 -3.70
N HIS A 53 8.05 -0.40 -3.03
CA HIS A 53 9.42 -0.90 -3.10
C HIS A 53 9.44 -2.31 -3.69
N ASP A 54 10.55 -2.62 -4.33
CA ASP A 54 10.98 -4.00 -4.50
C ASP A 54 11.89 -4.41 -3.35
N THR A 55 11.93 -5.73 -3.16
CA THR A 55 12.89 -6.49 -2.35
C THR A 55 12.98 -6.20 -0.87
#